data_AF-L7E1V2-F1
#
_entry.id   AF-L7E1V2-F1
#
_cell.length_a   1.000
_cell.length_b   1.000
_cell.length_c   1.000
_cell.angle_alpha   90.00
_cell.angle_beta   90.00
_cell.angle_gamma   90.00
#
_symmetry.space_group_name_H-M   'P 1'
#
loop_
_entity.id
_entity.type
_entity.pdbx_description
1 polymer ?
#
loop_
_entity_poly.entity_id
_entity_poly.type
_entity_poly.pdbx_seq_one_letter_code
_entity_poly.pdbx_strand_id
1 'polypeptide(L)' 'MTDSISQEQAQEMLRWLNKNCETVLDLYKNQYIAYNEKVVIAHGENLQNVLE' A
#
# COMPACT_ATOMS: atom_id res chain seq x y z
N MET A 1 13.96 -3.90 14.20
CA MET A 1 13.82 -2.46 14.50
C MET A 1 12.60 -1.99 13.73
N THR A 2 11.47 -1.82 14.41
CA THR A 2 10.33 -1.10 13.84
C THR A 2 10.59 0.36 14.16
N ASP A 3 11.26 1.06 13.25
CA ASP A 3 11.39 2.51 13.36
C ASP A 3 9.99 3.09 13.20
N SER A 4 9.36 3.41 14.33
CA SER A 4 8.04 4.03 14.37
C SER A 4 8.13 5.35 13.63
N ILE A 5 7.37 5.46 12.55
CA ILE A 5 7.30 6.67 11.71
C ILE A 5 6.87 7.84 12.61
N SER A 6 7.58 8.96 12.54
CA SER A 6 7.20 10.15 13.31
C SER A 6 5.86 10.71 12.78
N GLN A 7 5.13 11.45 13.62
CA GLN A 7 3.86 12.04 13.21
C GLN A 7 4.03 13.00 12.01
N GLU A 8 5.14 13.73 11.96
CA GLU A 8 5.47 14.63 10.86
C GLU A 8 5.72 13.87 9.56
N GLN A 9 6.52 12.81 9.61
CA GLN A 9 6.76 11.93 8.46
C GLN A 9 5.46 11.31 7.95
N ALA A 10 4.57 10.87 8.86
CA ALA A 10 3.27 10.34 8.47
C ALA A 10 2.41 11.40 7.75
N GLN A 11 2.43 12.65 8.21
CA GLN A 11 1.70 13.74 7.55
C GLN A 11 2.29 14.10 6.17
N GLU A 12 3.60 14.09 6.02
CA GLU A 12 4.25 14.31 4.73
C GLU A 12 3.92 13.19 3.73
N MET A 13 3.96 11.93 4.18
CA MET A 13 3.55 10.78 3.39
C MET A 13 2.09 10.92 2.93
N LEU A 14 1.18 11.32 3.83
CA LEU A 14 -0.24 11.54 3.49
C LEU A 14 -0.43 12.67 2.49
N ARG A 15 0.30 13.79 2.62
CA ARG A 15 0.26 14.90 1.65
C ARG A 15 0.75 14.45 0.27
N TRP A 16 1.82 13.67 0.23
CA TRP A 16 2.34 13.13 -1.02
C TRP A 16 1.36 12.13 -1.66
N LEU A 17 0.78 11.22 -0.88
CA LEU A 17 -0.24 10.26 -1.34
C LEU A 17 -1.45 10.98 -1.93
N ASN A 18 -1.99 11.99 -1.24
CA ASN A 18 -3.13 12.76 -1.74
C ASN A 18 -2.80 13.50 -3.03
N LYS A 19 -1.60 14.09 -3.13
CA LYS A 19 -1.17 14.81 -4.35
C LYS A 19 -0.99 13.89 -5.55
N ASN A 20 -0.59 12.63 -5.33
CA ASN A 20 -0.28 11.67 -6.39
C ASN A 20 -1.33 10.55 -6.50
N CYS A 21 -2.52 10.74 -5.92
CA CYS A 21 -3.53 9.70 -5.77
C CYS A 21 -3.90 9.05 -7.11
N GLU A 22 -4.13 9.84 -8.15
CA GLU A 22 -4.46 9.32 -9.49
C GLU A 22 -3.33 8.47 -10.08
N THR A 23 -2.08 8.92 -9.98
CA THR A 23 -0.91 8.17 -10.44
C THR A 23 -0.73 6.87 -9.67
N VAL A 24 -0.91 6.91 -8.35
CA VAL A 24 -0.83 5.71 -7.50
C VAL A 24 -1.95 4.73 -7.85
N LEU A 25 -3.18 5.22 -8.01
CA LEU A 25 -4.31 4.38 -8.41
C LEU A 25 -4.09 3.78 -9.80
N ASP A 26 -3.49 4.49 -10.74
CA ASP A 26 -3.18 3.95 -12.08
C ASP A 26 -2.05 2.90 -12.03
N LEU A 27 -0.99 3.17 -11.28
CA LEU A 27 0.16 2.24 -11.09
C LEU A 27 -0.25 0.92 -10.43
N TYR A 28 -1.20 0.97 -9.49
CA TYR A 28 -1.64 -0.18 -8.71
C TYR A 28 -3.06 -0.66 -9.07
N LYS A 29 -3.63 -0.18 -10.18
CA LYS A 29 -5.06 -0.40 -10.52
C LYS A 29 -5.46 -1.87 -10.63
N ASN A 30 -4.49 -2.72 -10.96
CA ASN A 30 -4.67 -4.15 -11.18
C ASN A 30 -4.09 -5.00 -10.05
N GLN A 31 -3.61 -4.42 -8.95
CA GLN A 31 -3.06 -5.22 -7.86
C GLN A 31 -4.16 -5.72 -6.93
N TYR A 32 -4.25 -7.04 -6.82
CA TYR A 32 -4.92 -7.71 -5.73
C TYR A 32 -4.04 -7.63 -4.49
N ILE A 33 -4.65 -7.31 -3.35
CA ILE A 33 -3.96 -7.24 -2.06
C ILE A 33 -4.69 -8.17 -1.10
N ALA A 34 -3.99 -9.18 -0.58
CA ALA A 34 -4.46 -10.01 0.52
C ALA A 34 -3.89 -9.50 1.84
N TYR A 35 -4.76 -9.37 2.83
CA TYR A 35 -4.42 -8.92 4.17
C TYR A 35 -5.10 -9.81 5.21
N ASN A 36 -4.45 -9.99 6.35
CA ASN A 36 -5.06 -10.57 7.55
C ASN A 36 -5.29 -9.47 8.59
N GLU A 37 -5.72 -9.84 9.80
CA GLU A 37 -6.05 -8.89 10.87
C GLU A 37 -4.86 -8.03 11.35
N LYS A 38 -3.63 -8.35 10.91
CA LYS A 38 -2.40 -7.72 11.40
C LYS A 38 -1.58 -7.06 10.29
N VAL A 39 -1.53 -7.64 9.09
CA VAL A 39 -0.62 -7.22 8.01
C VAL A 39 -1.15 -7.56 6.62
N VAL A 40 -0.56 -6.93 5.59
CA VAL A 40 -0.63 -7.41 4.20
C VAL A 40 0.21 -8.69 4.08
N ILE A 41 -0.38 -9.75 3.54
CA ILE A 41 0.24 -11.08 3.42
C ILE A 41 0.67 -11.41 1.99
N ALA A 42 0.00 -10.85 0.98
CA ALA A 42 0.40 -10.97 -0.43
C ALA A 42 -0.16 -9.82 -1.27
N HIS A 43 0.53 -9.45 -2.34
CA HIS A 43 0.01 -8.53 -3.35
C HIS A 43 0.52 -8.89 -4.74
N GLY A 44 -0.25 -8.59 -5.78
CA GLY A 44 0.15 -8.91 -7.16
C GLY A 44 -0.93 -8.62 -8.20
N GLU A 45 -0.54 -8.52 -9.46
CA GLU A 45 -1.46 -8.21 -10.57
C GLU A 45 -2.38 -9.38 -10.94
N ASN A 46 -1.98 -10.61 -10.58
CA ASN A 46 -2.75 -11.81 -10.83
C ASN A 46 -3.32 -12.32 -9.50
N LEU A 47 -4.64 -12.47 -9.44
CA LEU A 47 -5.35 -13.00 -8.28
C LEU A 47 -4.81 -14.37 -7.85
N GLN A 48 -4.41 -15.21 -8.80
CA GLN A 48 -3.88 -16.54 -8.51
C GLN A 48 -2.56 -16.46 -7.72
N ASN A 49 -1.70 -15.48 -8.01
CA ASN A 49 -0.44 -15.27 -7.28
C ASN A 49 -0.65 -14.76 -5.85
N VAL A 50 -1.84 -14.25 -5.53
CA VAL A 50 -2.20 -13.74 -4.21
C VAL A 50 -2.91 -14.81 -3.35
N LEU A 51 -3.38 -15.89 -3.97
CA LEU A 51 -4.12 -16.98 -3.33
C LEU A 51 -3.27 -18.25 -3.08
N GLU A 52 -2.08 -18.35 -3.67
CA GLU A 52 -1.08 -19.42 -3.42
C GLU A 52 -0.34 -19.21 -2.10
#